data_AF-A0A0K8RGX2-F1
#
_entry.id   AF-A0A0K8RGX2-F1
#
_cell.length_a   1.000
_cell.length_b   1.000
_cell.length_c   1.000
_cell.angle_alpha   90.00
_cell.angle_beta   90.00
_cell.angle_gamma   90.00
#
_symmetry.space_group_name_H-M   'P 1'
#
loop_
_entity.id
_entity.type
_entity.pdbx_description
1 polymer ?
#
loop_
_entity_poly.entity_id
_entity_poly.type
_entity_poly.pdbx_seq_one_letter_code
_entity_poly.pdbx_strand_id
1 'polypeptide(L)' 'MRSSFIFCLLAMYYIASANARFCWNLPGSPCRRFCYGYDGGDELTTRRPGTPCMTPGRKEGQCKNGECEIKK' A
#
# COMPACT_ATOMS: atom_id res chain seq x y z
N MET A 1 34.06 6.61 21.80
CA MET A 1 32.63 6.40 22.13
C MET A 1 31.62 7.01 21.14
N ARG A 2 31.98 7.96 20.25
CA ARG A 2 31.04 8.47 19.22
C ARG A 2 30.75 7.47 18.08
N SER A 3 31.71 6.61 17.76
CA SER A 3 31.56 5.60 16.70
C SER A 3 30.44 4.60 17.00
N SER A 4 30.39 4.03 18.21
CA SER A 4 29.36 3.06 18.61
C SER A 4 27.93 3.60 18.52
N PHE A 5 27.73 4.89 18.84
CA PHE A 5 26.42 5.53 18.74
C PHE A 5 25.92 5.62 17.29
N ILE A 6 26.82 5.95 16.35
CA ILE A 6 26.50 6.03 14.93
C ILE A 6 26.14 4.64 14.37
N PHE A 7 26.90 3.61 14.75
CA PHE A 7 26.59 2.23 14.37
C PHE A 7 25.24 1.76 14.92
N CYS A 8 24.90 2.08 16.17
CA CYS A 8 23.59 1.75 16.74
C CYS A 8 22.44 2.45 15.99
N LEU A 9 22.61 3.73 15.62
CA LEU A 9 21.60 4.46 14.85
C LEU A 9 21.42 3.87 13.44
N LEU A 10 22.52 3.52 12.77
CA LEU A 10 22.47 2.86 11.46
C LEU A 10 21.77 1.49 11.53
N ALA A 11 22.05 0.71 12.58
CA ALA A 11 21.38 -0.58 12.79
C ALA A 11 19.88 -0.42 13.00
N MET A 12 19.45 0.52 13.84
CA MET A 12 18.02 0.79 14.05
C MET A 12 17.34 1.30 12.77
N TYR A 13 18.00 2.18 12.02
CA TYR A 13 17.51 2.65 10.72
C TYR A 13 17.33 1.48 9.76
N TYR A 14 18.32 0.59 9.67
CA TYR A 14 18.27 -0.57 8.79
C TYR A 14 17.11 -1.51 9.13
N ILE A 15 16.90 -1.79 10.42
CA ILE A 15 15.78 -2.63 10.90
C ILE A 15 14.44 -1.96 10.59
N ALA A 16 14.30 -0.65 10.82
CA ALA A 16 13.08 0.07 10.50
C ALA A 16 12.77 0.04 9.00
N SER A 17 13.78 0.25 8.15
CA SER A 17 13.63 0.17 6.69
C SER A 17 13.31 -1.24 6.20
N ALA A 18 13.87 -2.28 6.83
CA ALA A 18 13.59 -3.68 6.50
C ALA A 18 12.17 -4.14 6.90
N ASN A 19 11.43 -3.34 7.68
CA ASN A 19 10.03 -3.64 8.02
C ASN A 19 9.04 -2.70 7.29
N ALA A 20 9.53 -1.87 6.37
CA ALA A 20 8.68 -0.93 5.65
C ALA A 20 7.87 -1.66 4.57
N ARG A 21 6.54 -1.70 4.77
CA ARG A 21 5.58 -2.20 3.78
C ARG A 21 5.30 -1.09 2.75
N PHE A 22 5.71 -1.30 1.51
CA PHE A 22 5.42 -0.37 0.42
C PHE A 22 4.15 -0.79 -0.31
N CYS A 23 3.20 0.12 -0.47
CA CYS A 23 1.95 -0.15 -1.18
C CYS A 23 1.75 0.85 -2.33
N TRP A 24 1.43 0.34 -3.52
CA TRP A 24 1.13 1.13 -4.71
C TRP A 24 -0.29 0.82 -5.21
N ASN A 25 -0.92 1.82 -5.81
CA ASN A 25 -2.24 1.65 -6.41
C ASN A 25 -2.09 0.92 -7.76
N LEU A 26 -2.92 -0.08 -8.02
CA LEU A 26 -2.89 -0.77 -9.30
C LEU A 26 -3.53 0.11 -10.39
N PRO A 27 -2.85 0.36 -11.52
CA PRO A 27 -3.49 0.95 -12.68
C PRO A 27 -4.59 0.01 -13.19
N GLY A 28 -5.76 0.56 -13.52
CA GLY A 28 -6.92 -0.20 -13.99
C GLY A 28 -7.78 -0.85 -12.90
N SER A 29 -7.31 -0.98 -11.66
CA SER A 29 -8.13 -1.45 -10.52
C SER A 29 -8.10 -0.45 -9.35
N PRO A 30 -8.95 0.58 -9.36
CA PRO A 30 -8.92 1.69 -8.39
C PRO A 30 -9.23 1.27 -6.94
N CYS A 31 -9.69 0.03 -6.74
CA CYS A 31 -10.04 -0.55 -5.44
C CYS A 31 -9.08 -1.64 -4.96
N ARG A 32 -8.00 -1.91 -5.70
CA ARG A 32 -6.94 -2.84 -5.31
C ARG A 32 -5.60 -2.10 -5.15
N ARG A 33 -4.77 -2.62 -4.27
CA ARG A 33 -3.39 -2.16 -4.03
C ARG A 33 -2.46 -3.35 -4.07
N PHE A 34 -1.31 -3.13 -4.67
CA PHE A 34 -0.19 -4.04 -4.54
C PHE A 34 0.65 -3.58 -3.37
N CYS A 35 0.88 -4.45 -2.41
CA CYS A 35 1.78 -4.19 -1.31
C CYS A 35 2.92 -5.18 -1.36
N TYR A 36 4.16 -4.68 -1.36
CA TYR A 36 5.35 -5.49 -1.27
C TYR A 36 5.97 -5.34 0.11
N GLY A 37 6.20 -6.46 0.78
CA GLY A 37 6.96 -6.55 2.01
C GLY A 37 8.43 -6.84 1.75
N TYR A 38 9.30 -6.41 2.65
CA TYR A 38 10.73 -6.69 2.59
C TYR A 38 11.06 -8.20 2.69
N ASP A 39 10.15 -8.98 3.30
CA ASP A 39 10.24 -10.45 3.38
C ASP A 39 9.98 -11.16 2.02
N GLY A 40 9.92 -10.41 0.92
CA GLY A 40 9.76 -10.96 -0.43
C GLY A 40 8.32 -11.32 -0.80
N GLY A 41 7.37 -11.16 0.12
CA GLY A 41 5.95 -11.40 -0.13
C GLY A 41 5.29 -10.24 -0.87
N ASP A 42 4.74 -10.53 -2.04
CA ASP A 42 3.77 -9.68 -2.71
C ASP A 42 2.34 -10.01 -2.25
N GLU A 43 1.59 -8.98 -1.85
CA GLU A 43 0.20 -9.13 -1.44
C GLU A 43 -0.71 -8.19 -2.24
N LEU A 44 -1.72 -8.78 -2.88
CA LEU A 44 -2.80 -8.04 -3.50
C LEU A 44 -3.87 -7.74 -2.45
N THR A 45 -3.98 -6.47 -2.04
CA THR A 45 -4.91 -6.04 -0.98
C THR A 45 -6.05 -5.21 -1.54
N THR A 46 -7.17 -5.15 -0.81
CA THR A 46 -8.29 -4.28 -1.13
C THR A 46 -8.17 -2.91 -0.47
N ARG A 47 -8.59 -1.85 -1.16
CA ARG A 47 -8.81 -0.54 -0.52
C ARG A 47 -9.96 -0.63 0.48
N ARG A 48 -9.99 0.34 1.41
CA ARG A 48 -11.05 0.41 2.42
C ARG A 48 -12.42 0.52 1.74
N PRO A 49 -13.45 -0.17 2.25
CA PRO A 49 -14.81 0.00 1.76
C PRO A 49 -15.22 1.48 1.81
N GLY A 50 -15.98 1.95 0.83
CA GLY A 50 -16.44 3.33 0.74
C GLY A 50 -15.44 4.32 0.14
N THR A 51 -14.19 3.90 -0.13
CA THR A 51 -13.20 4.75 -0.82
C THR A 51 -13.75 5.16 -2.19
N PRO A 52 -13.75 6.46 -2.56
CA PRO A 52 -14.18 6.89 -3.89
C PRO A 52 -13.36 6.23 -4.98
N CYS A 53 -14.02 5.79 -6.04
CA CYS A 53 -13.39 5.20 -7.20
C CYS A 53 -14.06 5.69 -8.49
N MET A 54 -13.27 5.80 -9.54
CA MET A 54 -13.75 6.16 -10.87
C MET A 54 -13.13 5.17 -11.86
N THR A 55 -13.97 4.65 -12.76
CA THR A 55 -13.52 3.82 -13.88
C THR A 55 -13.76 4.58 -15.17
N PRO A 56 -12.88 4.46 -16.18
CA PRO A 56 -13.06 5.16 -17.45
C PRO A 56 -14.44 4.86 -18.05
N GLY A 57 -15.20 5.91 -18.40
CA GLY A 57 -16.54 5.78 -18.96
C GLY A 57 -17.67 5.47 -17.97
N ARG A 58 -17.41 5.47 -16.65
CA ARG A 58 -18.45 5.27 -15.62
C ARG A 58 -18.53 6.47 -14.66
N LYS A 59 -19.70 6.60 -14.02
CA LYS A 59 -19.93 7.56 -12.93
C LYS A 59 -19.08 7.20 -11.70
N GLU A 60 -18.91 8.17 -10.81
CA GLU A 60 -18.24 7.97 -9.53
C GLU A 60 -18.92 6.85 -8.72
N GLY A 61 -18.08 5.97 -8.16
CA GLY A 61 -18.50 4.83 -7.36
C GLY A 61 -17.75 4.77 -6.04
N GLN A 62 -17.95 3.67 -5.32
CA GLN A 62 -17.22 3.36 -4.10
C GLN A 62 -16.63 1.96 -4.16
N CYS A 63 -15.48 1.80 -3.52
CA CYS A 63 -14.87 0.50 -3.35
C CYS A 63 -15.68 -0.38 -2.41
N LYS A 64 -16.00 -1.59 -2.85
CA LYS A 64 -16.60 -2.65 -2.04
C LYS A 64 -16.02 -3.98 -2.50
N ASN A 65 -15.53 -4.79 -1.55
CA ASN A 65 -14.90 -6.09 -1.84
C ASN A 65 -13.79 -6.05 -2.92
N GLY A 66 -13.07 -4.94 -3.04
CA GLY A 66 -12.01 -4.78 -4.05
C GLY A 66 -12.50 -4.39 -5.45
N GLU A 67 -13.80 -4.14 -5.63
CA GLU A 67 -14.41 -3.67 -6.87
C GLU A 67 -15.00 -2.27 -6.72
N CYS A 68 -15.11 -1.55 -7.84
CA CYS A 68 -15.71 -0.23 -7.87
C CYS A 68 -17.21 -0.34 -8.20
N GLU A 69 -18.06 -0.25 -7.17
CA GLU A 69 -19.52 -0.25 -7.32
C GLU A 69 -20.03 1.17 -7.59
N ILE A 70 -20.81 1.34 -8.66
CA ILE A 70 -21.41 2.64 -9.00
C ILE A 70 -22.50 2.96 -7.98
N LYS A 71 -22.52 4.19 -7.45
CA LYS A 71 -23.67 4.65 -6.66
C LYS A 71 -24.90 4.76 -7.57
N LYS A 72 -25.93 3.99 -7.25
CA LYS A 72 -27.24 4.07 -7.92
C LYS A 72 -27.87 5.44 -7.72
#